data_AF-A0A246EEP9-F1
#
_entry.id   AF-A0A246EEP9-F1
#
_cell.length_a   1.000
_cell.length_b   1.000
_cell.length_c   1.000
_cell.angle_alpha   90.00
_cell.angle_beta   90.00
_cell.angle_gamma   90.00
#
_symmetry.space_group_name_H-M   'P 1'
#
loop_
_entity.id
_entity.type
_entity.pdbx_description
1 polymer ?
#
loop_
_entity_poly.entity_id
_entity_poly.type
_entity_poly.pdbx_seq_one_letter_code
_entity_poly.pdbx_strand_id
1 'polypeptide(L)'
;MKKDSKVEFLREKNLQKAIELIKEKGKFSVLSEYSTFFDMRTYFKVNEDGDIFQKSYNPITLLYLFCDDEKNLAEYLFKYSYPEEKQNIKKIDRASNLDIETLKKNLMKTLVNSHLDFSKTFAKELFLRDKKAFFENMYNFALMGNPKDLKLFFVYALEEIFSKIAYDENIFYTIIAYLTKFRDDYSIYMEASNISFDMETYSDDKKIYISIFEKVLERYNLKNENKFRASLYKYFEKDFTLNQDLKNILMEKMI
;
A
#
# COMPACT_ATOMS: atom_id res chain seq x y z
N MET A 1 0.09 -18.23 -29.94
CA MET A 1 0.67 -17.84 -28.64
C MET A 1 0.19 -18.84 -27.60
N LYS A 2 1.08 -19.45 -26.81
CA LYS A 2 0.66 -20.16 -25.59
C LYS A 2 -0.05 -19.14 -24.70
N LYS A 3 -1.27 -19.44 -24.25
CA LYS A 3 -1.96 -18.62 -23.27
C LYS A 3 -1.14 -18.63 -21.98
N ASP A 4 -1.08 -17.48 -21.32
CA ASP A 4 -0.39 -17.34 -20.04
C ASP A 4 -1.11 -18.18 -18.98
N SER A 5 -0.42 -19.19 -18.43
CA SER A 5 -1.01 -20.13 -17.49
C SER A 5 -1.56 -19.47 -16.23
N LYS A 6 -1.01 -18.33 -15.80
CA LYS A 6 -1.53 -17.59 -14.64
C LYS A 6 -2.83 -16.88 -14.96
N VAL A 7 -2.98 -16.37 -16.19
CA VAL A 7 -4.24 -15.77 -16.66
C VAL A 7 -5.33 -16.83 -16.72
N GLU A 8 -5.02 -18.02 -17.22
CA GLU A 8 -5.96 -19.13 -17.24
C GLU A 8 -6.35 -19.57 -15.84
N PHE A 9 -5.38 -19.73 -14.93
CA PHE A 9 -5.62 -20.07 -13.53
C PHE A 9 -6.58 -19.08 -12.85
N LEU A 10 -6.36 -17.77 -13.02
CA LEU A 10 -7.23 -16.74 -12.44
C LEU A 10 -8.64 -16.73 -13.05
N ARG A 11 -8.78 -17.13 -14.32
CA ARG A 11 -10.08 -17.22 -15.02
C ARG A 11 -10.84 -18.49 -14.69
N GLU A 12 -10.14 -19.60 -14.46
CA GLU A 12 -10.74 -20.87 -14.01
C GLU A 12 -11.42 -20.72 -12.64
N LYS A 13 -10.90 -19.83 -11.77
CA LYS A 13 -11.42 -19.57 -10.42
C LYS A 13 -11.61 -20.87 -9.60
N ASN A 14 -10.71 -21.84 -9.79
CA ASN A 14 -10.74 -23.09 -9.05
C ASN A 14 -10.21 -22.88 -7.63
N LEU A 15 -11.13 -22.78 -6.67
CA LEU A 15 -10.82 -22.51 -5.27
C LEU A 15 -9.92 -23.57 -4.63
N GLN A 16 -10.18 -24.85 -4.90
CA GLN A 16 -9.41 -25.95 -4.32
C GLN A 16 -7.94 -25.90 -4.77
N LYS A 17 -7.71 -25.70 -6.08
CA LYS A 17 -6.35 -25.54 -6.62
C LYS A 17 -5.63 -24.32 -6.00
N ALA A 18 -6.34 -23.22 -5.75
CA ALA A 18 -5.75 -22.03 -5.14
C ALA A 18 -5.41 -22.23 -3.65
N ILE A 19 -6.26 -22.94 -2.91
CA ILE A 19 -5.97 -23.32 -1.52
C ILE A 19 -4.71 -24.21 -1.46
N GLU A 20 -4.62 -25.21 -2.33
CA GLU A 20 -3.46 -26.10 -2.43
C GLU A 20 -2.18 -25.32 -2.78
N LEU A 21 -2.26 -24.41 -3.75
CA LEU A 21 -1.16 -23.53 -4.13
C LEU A 21 -0.66 -22.67 -2.95
N ILE A 22 -1.58 -22.10 -2.16
CA ILE A 22 -1.24 -21.28 -0.98
C ILE A 22 -0.60 -22.13 0.11
N LYS A 23 -1.12 -23.34 0.36
CA LYS A 23 -0.54 -24.28 1.33
C LYS A 23 0.86 -24.73 0.94
N GLU A 24 1.07 -24.99 -0.35
CA GLU A 24 2.35 -25.46 -0.87
C GLU A 24 3.43 -24.36 -0.84
N LYS A 25 3.10 -23.15 -1.33
CA LYS A 25 4.09 -22.08 -1.53
C LYS A 25 4.16 -21.07 -0.38
N GLY A 26 3.12 -20.98 0.43
CA GLY A 26 2.92 -19.92 1.42
C GLY A 26 2.35 -18.63 0.82
N LYS A 27 1.59 -17.90 1.63
CA LYS A 27 0.82 -16.72 1.20
C LYS A 27 1.66 -15.62 0.52
N PHE A 28 2.84 -15.30 1.05
CA PHE A 28 3.65 -14.23 0.46
C PHE A 28 4.34 -14.65 -0.85
N SER A 29 4.67 -15.93 -1.02
CA SER A 29 5.17 -16.45 -2.30
C SER A 29 4.09 -16.34 -3.38
N VAL A 30 2.84 -16.67 -3.05
CA VAL A 30 1.70 -16.49 -3.96
C VAL A 30 1.45 -15.01 -4.25
N LEU A 31 1.52 -14.13 -3.25
CA LEU A 31 1.41 -12.69 -3.43
C LEU A 31 2.48 -12.14 -4.40
N SER A 32 3.73 -12.58 -4.26
CA SER A 32 4.80 -12.23 -5.20
C SER A 32 4.54 -12.76 -6.61
N GLU A 33 4.17 -14.04 -6.71
CA GLU A 33 3.99 -14.73 -8.00
C GLU A 33 2.87 -14.12 -8.86
N TYR A 34 1.80 -13.61 -8.23
CA TYR A 34 0.64 -13.01 -8.90
C TYR A 34 0.63 -11.46 -8.86
N SER A 35 1.69 -10.85 -8.34
CA SER A 35 1.87 -9.38 -8.24
C SER A 35 1.50 -8.59 -9.50
N THR A 36 1.79 -9.12 -10.69
CA THR A 36 1.48 -8.48 -11.99
C THR A 36 -0.02 -8.25 -12.21
N PHE A 37 -0.88 -8.89 -11.42
CA PHE A 37 -2.34 -8.78 -11.53
C PHE A 37 -2.98 -7.89 -10.46
N PHE A 38 -2.19 -7.37 -9.51
CA PHE A 38 -2.70 -6.61 -8.36
C PHE A 38 -2.61 -5.10 -8.56
N ASP A 39 -1.61 -4.66 -9.32
CA ASP A 39 -1.37 -3.25 -9.63
C ASP A 39 -2.30 -2.77 -10.76
N MET A 40 -2.99 -1.65 -10.54
CA MET A 40 -3.84 -1.04 -11.55
C MET A 40 -3.02 -0.15 -12.50
N ARG A 41 -3.45 -0.01 -13.75
CA ARG A 41 -2.75 0.90 -14.70
C ARG A 41 -2.79 2.36 -14.23
N THR A 42 -3.96 2.79 -13.78
CA THR A 42 -4.20 4.11 -13.19
C THR A 42 -5.33 4.02 -12.17
N TYR A 43 -5.21 4.82 -11.11
CA TYR A 43 -6.27 5.05 -10.12
C TYR A 43 -7.10 6.30 -10.43
N PHE A 44 -6.61 7.17 -11.31
CA PHE A 44 -7.27 8.43 -11.68
C PHE A 44 -7.54 8.43 -13.18
N LYS A 45 -8.80 8.65 -13.57
CA LYS A 45 -9.23 8.78 -14.95
C LYS A 45 -9.92 10.12 -15.12
N VAL A 46 -9.67 10.76 -16.26
CA VAL A 46 -10.36 11.97 -16.69
C VAL A 46 -10.73 11.80 -18.16
N ASN A 47 -11.93 12.18 -18.56
CA ASN A 47 -12.35 12.19 -19.97
C ASN A 47 -12.15 13.60 -20.58
N GLU A 48 -12.41 13.72 -21.88
CA GLU A 48 -12.33 14.95 -22.66
C GLU A 48 -13.25 16.07 -22.16
N ASP A 49 -14.34 15.70 -21.49
CA ASP A 49 -15.33 16.62 -20.91
C ASP A 49 -14.92 17.12 -19.51
N GLY A 50 -13.85 16.56 -18.93
CA GLY A 50 -13.36 16.92 -17.60
C GLY A 50 -14.01 16.14 -16.44
N ASP A 51 -14.78 15.10 -16.72
CA ASP A 51 -15.31 14.20 -15.70
C ASP A 51 -14.18 13.38 -15.07
N ILE A 52 -14.08 13.43 -13.75
CA ILE A 52 -13.05 12.76 -12.98
C ILE A 52 -13.61 11.50 -12.31
N PHE A 53 -12.91 10.39 -12.50
CA PHE A 53 -13.19 9.12 -11.84
C PHE A 53 -11.95 8.61 -11.11
N GLN A 54 -12.10 8.37 -9.81
CA GLN A 54 -11.05 7.77 -8.99
C GLN A 54 -11.45 6.34 -8.61
N LYS A 55 -10.57 5.37 -8.92
CA LYS A 55 -10.74 3.99 -8.49
C LYS A 55 -10.37 3.85 -7.02
N SER A 56 -11.05 2.94 -6.33
CA SER A 56 -10.64 2.52 -4.99
C SER A 56 -9.33 1.75 -5.02
N TYR A 57 -8.66 1.71 -3.87
CA TYR A 57 -7.47 0.90 -3.66
C TYR A 57 -7.77 -0.61 -3.79
N ASN A 58 -6.75 -1.39 -4.16
CA ASN A 58 -6.83 -2.84 -4.17
C ASN A 58 -6.37 -3.41 -2.81
N PRO A 59 -7.25 -3.99 -1.98
CA PRO A 59 -6.90 -4.41 -0.61
C PRO A 59 -6.02 -5.67 -0.54
N ILE A 60 -5.75 -6.38 -1.66
CA ILE A 60 -5.17 -7.72 -1.64
C ILE A 60 -3.87 -7.85 -0.84
N THR A 61 -2.95 -6.90 -0.94
CA THR A 61 -1.70 -6.93 -0.17
C THR A 61 -1.96 -6.83 1.34
N LEU A 62 -2.91 -6.00 1.75
CA LEU A 62 -3.31 -5.86 3.15
C LEU A 62 -4.00 -7.12 3.64
N LEU A 63 -4.91 -7.68 2.82
CA LEU A 63 -5.58 -8.95 3.12
C LEU A 63 -4.58 -10.09 3.29
N TYR A 64 -3.55 -10.18 2.45
CA TYR A 64 -2.49 -11.20 2.57
C TYR A 64 -1.60 -11.01 3.79
N LEU A 65 -1.42 -9.78 4.28
CA LEU A 65 -0.73 -9.55 5.53
C LEU A 65 -1.54 -10.09 6.71
N PHE A 66 -2.81 -9.68 6.80
CA PHE A 66 -3.64 -9.89 7.99
C PHE A 66 -4.43 -11.20 7.97
N CYS A 67 -4.67 -11.82 6.82
CA CYS A 67 -5.36 -13.11 6.76
C CYS A 67 -4.37 -14.27 6.82
N ASP A 68 -4.69 -15.28 7.63
CA ASP A 68 -3.95 -16.54 7.72
C ASP A 68 -4.77 -17.75 7.22
N ASP A 69 -6.08 -17.58 7.02
CA ASP A 69 -6.97 -18.63 6.49
C ASP A 69 -6.78 -18.79 4.97
N GLU A 70 -6.37 -19.99 4.52
CA GLU A 70 -6.01 -20.20 3.12
C GLU A 70 -7.22 -20.13 2.18
N LYS A 71 -8.43 -20.45 2.67
CA LYS A 71 -9.64 -20.34 1.87
C LYS A 71 -9.96 -18.87 1.55
N ASN A 72 -9.93 -18.01 2.56
CA ASN A 72 -10.11 -16.57 2.40
C ASN A 72 -9.03 -15.98 1.48
N LEU A 73 -7.76 -16.35 1.68
CA LEU A 73 -6.66 -15.92 0.80
C LEU A 73 -6.85 -16.33 -0.67
N ALA A 74 -7.38 -17.53 -0.91
CA ALA A 74 -7.71 -18.03 -2.24
C ALA A 74 -8.89 -17.26 -2.87
N GLU A 75 -9.94 -16.97 -2.08
CA GLU A 75 -11.06 -16.13 -2.52
C GLU A 75 -10.60 -14.71 -2.88
N TYR A 76 -9.75 -14.10 -2.05
CA TYR A 76 -9.18 -12.79 -2.31
C TYR A 76 -8.31 -12.77 -3.56
N LEU A 77 -7.52 -13.83 -3.81
CA LEU A 77 -6.73 -13.95 -5.02
C LEU A 77 -7.61 -13.80 -6.27
N PHE A 78 -8.76 -14.46 -6.32
CA PHE A 78 -9.66 -14.35 -7.47
C PHE A 78 -10.48 -13.06 -7.50
N LYS A 79 -10.85 -12.51 -6.34
CA LYS A 79 -11.66 -11.29 -6.22
C LYS A 79 -10.88 -10.03 -6.60
N TYR A 80 -9.58 -10.00 -6.27
CA TYR A 80 -8.75 -8.81 -6.33
C TYR A 80 -7.58 -8.90 -7.31
N SER A 81 -7.55 -9.93 -8.14
CA SER A 81 -6.71 -9.98 -9.34
C SER A 81 -7.44 -9.41 -10.54
N TYR A 82 -6.74 -8.66 -11.39
CA TYR A 82 -7.25 -8.09 -12.62
C TYR A 82 -6.47 -8.62 -13.83
N PRO A 83 -6.81 -9.82 -14.38
CA PRO A 83 -6.11 -10.40 -15.52
C PRO A 83 -6.05 -9.49 -16.76
N GLU A 84 -7.09 -8.72 -17.00
CA GLU A 84 -7.23 -7.72 -18.06
C GLU A 84 -6.32 -6.49 -17.87
N GLU A 85 -5.94 -6.18 -16.63
CA GLU A 85 -5.00 -5.11 -16.29
C GLU A 85 -3.59 -5.64 -16.00
N LYS A 86 -3.23 -6.84 -16.45
CA LYS A 86 -1.89 -7.41 -16.24
C LYS A 86 -0.78 -6.39 -16.54
N GLN A 87 0.08 -6.14 -15.56
CA GLN A 87 1.24 -5.27 -15.64
C GLN A 87 2.51 -6.05 -16.01
N ASN A 88 3.49 -5.34 -16.57
CA ASN A 88 4.84 -5.86 -16.78
C ASN A 88 5.76 -5.31 -15.68
N ILE A 89 6.02 -6.13 -14.67
CA ILE A 89 7.00 -5.78 -13.63
C ILE A 89 8.40 -6.04 -14.19
N LYS A 90 9.15 -4.96 -14.38
CA LYS A 90 10.55 -5.02 -14.80
C LYS A 90 11.45 -5.01 -13.56
N LYS A 91 12.64 -5.59 -13.71
CA LYS A 91 13.71 -5.49 -12.72
C LYS A 91 13.95 -4.03 -12.36
N ILE A 92 14.15 -3.76 -11.07
CA ILE A 92 14.41 -2.41 -10.58
C ILE A 92 15.93 -2.17 -10.56
N ASP A 93 16.38 -1.11 -11.22
CA ASP A 93 17.79 -0.72 -11.24
C ASP A 93 18.26 -0.21 -9.86
N ARG A 94 19.57 -0.19 -9.68
CA ARG A 94 20.25 0.31 -8.48
C ARG A 94 20.77 1.73 -8.71
N ALA A 95 20.82 2.55 -7.66
CA ALA A 95 21.36 3.92 -7.70
C ALA A 95 22.53 4.08 -6.71
N SER A 96 23.47 3.13 -6.75
CA SER A 96 24.52 2.97 -5.75
C SER A 96 25.53 4.12 -5.71
N ASN A 97 25.54 5.00 -6.71
CA ASN A 97 26.38 6.20 -6.77
C ASN A 97 25.85 7.37 -5.94
N LEU A 98 24.60 7.32 -5.46
CA LEU A 98 24.00 8.40 -4.66
C LEU A 98 24.22 8.16 -3.16
N ASP A 99 24.39 9.22 -2.37
CA ASP A 99 24.40 9.11 -0.91
C ASP A 99 22.97 8.97 -0.33
N ILE A 100 22.88 8.58 0.95
CA ILE A 100 21.61 8.32 1.64
C ILE A 100 20.71 9.56 1.70
N GLU A 101 21.26 10.75 1.90
CA GLU A 101 20.47 11.98 2.03
C GLU A 101 19.89 12.40 0.68
N THR A 102 20.69 12.28 -0.38
CA THR A 102 20.23 12.47 -1.76
C THR A 102 19.14 11.47 -2.13
N LEU A 103 19.28 10.19 -1.74
CA LEU A 103 18.25 9.17 -1.95
C LEU A 103 16.93 9.53 -1.26
N LYS A 104 16.96 9.92 0.02
CA LYS A 104 15.76 10.34 0.78
C LYS A 104 15.04 11.52 0.14
N LYS A 105 15.80 12.55 -0.25
CA LYS A 105 15.24 13.75 -0.89
C LYS A 105 14.61 13.42 -2.24
N ASN A 106 15.32 12.64 -3.06
CA ASN A 106 14.85 12.28 -4.38
C ASN A 106 13.63 11.37 -4.32
N LEU A 107 13.63 10.38 -3.42
CA LEU A 107 12.50 9.47 -3.21
C LEU A 107 11.22 10.25 -2.86
N MET A 108 11.27 11.14 -1.86
CA MET A 108 10.13 11.98 -1.49
C MET A 108 9.61 12.80 -2.68
N LYS A 109 10.53 13.45 -3.42
CA LYS A 109 10.16 14.26 -4.60
C LYS A 109 9.50 13.41 -5.68
N THR A 110 10.00 12.23 -5.98
CA THR A 110 9.47 11.39 -7.07
C THR A 110 8.17 10.72 -6.68
N LEU A 111 7.97 10.37 -5.40
CA LEU A 111 6.69 9.87 -4.88
C LEU A 111 5.59 10.92 -5.03
N VAL A 112 5.82 12.14 -4.56
CA VAL A 112 4.85 13.26 -4.64
C VAL A 112 4.52 13.60 -6.10
N ASN A 113 5.49 13.56 -7.01
CA ASN A 113 5.27 13.86 -8.43
C ASN A 113 4.75 12.66 -9.25
N SER A 114 4.44 11.52 -8.63
CA SER A 114 4.02 10.30 -9.33
C SER A 114 5.01 9.75 -10.37
N HIS A 115 6.32 9.91 -10.15
CA HIS A 115 7.37 9.45 -11.06
C HIS A 115 7.85 8.02 -10.74
N LEU A 116 7.07 7.00 -11.11
CA LEU A 116 7.31 5.60 -10.71
C LEU A 116 8.70 5.07 -11.05
N ASP A 117 9.21 5.30 -12.26
CA ASP A 117 10.50 4.74 -12.68
C ASP A 117 11.67 5.23 -11.81
N PHE A 118 11.62 6.48 -11.34
CA PHE A 118 12.61 7.01 -10.43
C PHE A 118 12.32 6.61 -8.98
N SER A 119 11.05 6.67 -8.55
CA SER A 119 10.66 6.28 -7.19
C SER A 119 11.10 4.87 -6.85
N LYS A 120 10.85 3.89 -7.73
CA LYS A 120 11.21 2.48 -7.47
C LYS A 120 12.73 2.28 -7.31
N THR A 121 13.53 2.98 -8.12
CA THR A 121 14.99 2.91 -8.06
C THR A 121 15.55 3.52 -6.78
N PHE A 122 15.11 4.74 -6.40
CA PHE A 122 15.55 5.38 -5.16
C PHE A 122 15.05 4.62 -3.92
N ALA A 123 13.80 4.15 -3.96
CA ALA A 123 13.21 3.32 -2.91
C ALA A 123 14.04 2.06 -2.68
N LYS A 124 14.34 1.31 -3.74
CA LYS A 124 15.10 0.05 -3.64
C LYS A 124 16.51 0.29 -3.08
N GLU A 125 17.21 1.29 -3.60
CA GLU A 125 18.56 1.59 -3.14
C GLU A 125 18.57 1.97 -1.65
N LEU A 126 17.62 2.83 -1.23
CA LEU A 126 17.51 3.24 0.16
C LEU A 126 17.12 2.06 1.06
N PHE A 127 16.12 1.26 0.68
CA PHE A 127 15.70 0.07 1.44
C PHE A 127 16.85 -0.91 1.69
N LEU A 128 17.66 -1.19 0.66
CA LEU A 128 18.75 -2.15 0.75
C LEU A 128 19.96 -1.65 1.55
N ARG A 129 20.14 -0.32 1.66
CA ARG A 129 21.28 0.28 2.36
C ARG A 129 20.95 0.74 3.78
N ASP A 130 19.75 1.27 3.98
CA ASP A 130 19.28 1.78 5.25
C ASP A 130 17.75 1.62 5.33
N LYS A 131 17.33 0.44 5.80
CA LYS A 131 15.92 0.06 5.92
C LYS A 131 15.16 1.01 6.86
N LYS A 132 15.80 1.53 7.92
CA LYS A 132 15.18 2.46 8.85
C LYS A 132 14.92 3.80 8.17
N ALA A 133 15.92 4.38 7.51
CA ALA A 133 15.76 5.63 6.77
C ALA A 133 14.74 5.51 5.63
N PHE A 134 14.67 4.35 4.99
CA PHE A 134 13.61 4.05 4.02
C PHE A 134 12.22 4.17 4.63
N PHE A 135 11.93 3.43 5.72
CA PHE A 135 10.59 3.44 6.31
C PHE A 135 10.24 4.79 6.91
N GLU A 136 11.17 5.49 7.56
CA GLU A 136 10.94 6.87 7.99
C GLU A 136 10.53 7.78 6.81
N ASN A 137 11.19 7.66 5.66
CA ASN A 137 10.86 8.45 4.47
C ASN A 137 9.48 8.08 3.89
N MET A 138 9.18 6.78 3.82
CA MET A 138 7.89 6.28 3.32
C MET A 138 6.71 6.64 4.24
N TYR A 139 6.90 6.58 5.56
CA TYR A 139 5.86 7.00 6.52
C TYR A 139 5.63 8.50 6.50
N ASN A 140 6.68 9.32 6.41
CA ASN A 140 6.51 10.76 6.20
C ASN A 140 5.66 11.03 4.95
N PHE A 141 5.93 10.34 3.84
CA PHE A 141 5.14 10.48 2.61
C PHE A 141 3.69 10.03 2.80
N ALA A 142 3.48 8.83 3.34
CA ALA A 142 2.17 8.23 3.48
C ALA A 142 1.24 9.02 4.42
N LEU A 143 1.79 9.63 5.48
CA LEU A 143 1.03 10.40 6.47
C LEU A 143 0.67 11.82 6.02
N MET A 144 1.27 12.32 4.94
CA MET A 144 0.85 13.57 4.30
C MET A 144 -0.45 13.41 3.50
N GLY A 145 -0.77 12.19 3.09
CA GLY A 145 -1.87 11.89 2.18
C GLY A 145 -3.24 11.76 2.85
N ASN A 146 -4.25 11.50 2.03
CA ASN A 146 -5.61 11.25 2.48
C ASN A 146 -5.70 9.84 3.10
N PRO A 147 -6.23 9.68 4.33
CA PRO A 147 -6.34 8.37 4.97
C PRO A 147 -7.19 7.38 4.17
N LYS A 148 -8.15 7.83 3.35
CA LYS A 148 -8.97 6.95 2.48
C LYS A 148 -8.15 6.14 1.49
N ASP A 149 -6.96 6.62 1.17
CA ASP A 149 -6.06 5.99 0.20
C ASP A 149 -5.16 4.94 0.88
N LEU A 150 -5.25 4.79 2.20
CA LEU A 150 -4.57 3.74 2.97
C LEU A 150 -3.05 3.62 2.72
N LYS A 151 -2.38 4.67 2.21
CA LYS A 151 -0.93 4.64 1.95
C LYS A 151 -0.15 4.23 3.19
N LEU A 152 -0.58 4.70 4.37
CA LEU A 152 -0.04 4.29 5.66
C LEU A 152 -0.07 2.77 5.84
N PHE A 153 -1.20 2.13 5.53
CA PHE A 153 -1.38 0.69 5.67
C PHE A 153 -0.52 -0.08 4.69
N PHE A 154 -0.34 0.43 3.47
CA PHE A 154 0.54 -0.22 2.48
C PHE A 154 2.02 -0.14 2.87
N VAL A 155 2.48 1.00 3.41
CA VAL A 155 3.85 1.10 3.95
C VAL A 155 4.03 0.19 5.16
N TYR A 156 3.04 0.17 6.07
CA TYR A 156 3.01 -0.76 7.20
C TYR A 156 3.05 -2.22 6.76
N ALA A 157 2.27 -2.57 5.74
CA ALA A 157 2.26 -3.92 5.20
C ALA A 157 3.60 -4.31 4.58
N LEU A 158 4.25 -3.41 3.86
CA LEU A 158 5.59 -3.65 3.33
C LEU A 158 6.59 -3.95 4.46
N GLU A 159 6.56 -3.16 5.54
CA GLU A 159 7.43 -3.35 6.71
C GLU A 159 7.17 -4.71 7.37
N GLU A 160 5.91 -5.02 7.66
CA GLU A 160 5.51 -6.25 8.35
C GLU A 160 5.80 -7.49 7.50
N ILE A 161 5.55 -7.45 6.19
CA ILE A 161 5.87 -8.57 5.29
C ILE A 161 7.39 -8.79 5.27
N PHE A 162 8.20 -7.73 5.07
CA PHE A 162 9.66 -7.83 5.02
C PHE A 162 10.34 -7.96 6.39
N SER A 163 9.58 -8.06 7.46
CA SER A 163 10.07 -8.59 8.75
C SER A 163 10.02 -10.12 8.78
N LYS A 164 9.17 -10.75 7.94
CA LYS A 164 8.90 -12.19 7.91
C LYS A 164 9.58 -12.90 6.74
N ILE A 165 9.87 -12.18 5.66
CA ILE A 165 10.52 -12.73 4.47
C ILE A 165 11.72 -11.89 4.03
N ALA A 166 12.61 -12.51 3.25
CA ALA A 166 13.66 -11.78 2.53
C ALA A 166 13.05 -10.80 1.51
N TYR A 167 13.89 -9.87 1.02
CA TYR A 167 13.49 -8.91 0.00
C TYR A 167 12.89 -9.61 -1.23
N ASP A 168 11.67 -9.24 -1.58
CA ASP A 168 10.96 -9.68 -2.77
C ASP A 168 10.69 -8.48 -3.68
N GLU A 169 11.29 -8.47 -4.88
CA GLU A 169 11.21 -7.32 -5.79
C GLU A 169 9.79 -7.07 -6.30
N ASN A 170 8.96 -8.11 -6.43
CA ASN A 170 7.61 -8.00 -6.96
C ASN A 170 6.66 -7.36 -5.94
N ILE A 171 6.69 -7.82 -4.69
CA ILE A 171 5.93 -7.21 -3.58
C ILE A 171 6.37 -5.76 -3.39
N PHE A 172 7.69 -5.53 -3.40
CA PHE A 172 8.24 -4.17 -3.30
C PHE A 172 7.74 -3.28 -4.43
N TYR A 173 7.85 -3.74 -5.68
CA TYR A 173 7.37 -3.00 -6.85
C TYR A 173 5.90 -2.65 -6.73
N THR A 174 5.03 -3.62 -6.42
CA THR A 174 3.58 -3.40 -6.37
C THR A 174 3.21 -2.33 -5.35
N ILE A 175 3.84 -2.34 -4.17
CA ILE A 175 3.57 -1.33 -3.15
C ILE A 175 4.12 0.03 -3.58
N ILE A 176 5.35 0.14 -4.10
CA ILE A 176 5.87 1.42 -4.57
C ILE A 176 5.05 1.97 -5.75
N ALA A 177 4.60 1.10 -6.66
CA ALA A 177 3.71 1.46 -7.76
C ALA A 177 2.40 2.04 -7.25
N TYR A 178 1.75 1.38 -6.30
CA TYR A 178 0.55 1.89 -5.65
C TYR A 178 0.77 3.29 -5.06
N LEU A 179 1.80 3.42 -4.20
CA LEU A 179 2.11 4.65 -3.48
C LEU A 179 2.40 5.83 -4.42
N THR A 180 2.97 5.54 -5.59
CA THR A 180 3.34 6.55 -6.58
C THR A 180 2.17 6.90 -7.53
N LYS A 181 1.38 5.91 -7.96
CA LYS A 181 0.28 6.09 -8.93
C LYS A 181 -0.97 6.69 -8.29
N PHE A 182 -1.22 6.39 -7.02
CA PHE A 182 -2.34 6.97 -6.29
C PHE A 182 -1.96 8.39 -5.87
N ARG A 183 -2.64 9.41 -6.40
CA ARG A 183 -2.31 10.83 -6.14
C ARG A 183 -3.11 11.35 -4.96
N ASP A 184 -2.43 12.06 -4.07
CA ASP A 184 -3.08 12.80 -2.98
C ASP A 184 -3.30 14.26 -3.36
N ASP A 185 -4.34 14.85 -2.78
CA ASP A 185 -4.43 16.29 -2.59
C ASP A 185 -3.85 16.64 -1.20
N TYR A 186 -2.75 17.39 -1.21
CA TYR A 186 -2.04 17.79 0.01
C TYR A 186 -2.56 19.10 0.64
N SER A 187 -3.62 19.72 0.09
CA SER A 187 -4.13 21.00 0.58
C SER A 187 -4.53 20.94 2.06
N ILE A 188 -5.23 19.87 2.46
CA ILE A 188 -5.61 19.64 3.88
C ILE A 188 -4.37 19.51 4.76
N TYR A 189 -3.35 18.75 4.33
CA TYR A 189 -2.10 18.64 5.06
C TYR A 189 -1.40 19.98 5.18
N MET A 190 -1.31 20.76 4.09
CA MET A 190 -0.63 22.05 4.07
C MET A 190 -1.25 23.04 5.07
N GLU A 191 -2.58 23.10 5.12
CA GLU A 191 -3.38 23.97 5.99
C GLU A 191 -3.55 23.45 7.42
N ALA A 192 -3.23 22.19 7.68
CA ALA A 192 -3.40 21.60 9.00
C ALA A 192 -2.56 22.33 10.06
N SER A 193 -3.24 22.87 11.06
CA SER A 193 -2.67 23.48 12.26
C SER A 193 -3.06 22.68 13.50
N ASN A 194 -2.30 22.80 14.59
CA ASN A 194 -2.55 22.06 15.83
C ASN A 194 -3.99 22.30 16.34
N ILE A 195 -4.79 21.24 16.37
CA ILE A 195 -6.16 21.26 16.89
C ILE A 195 -6.30 20.03 17.81
N SER A 196 -6.97 20.20 18.94
CA SER A 196 -7.38 19.10 19.82
C SER A 196 -8.71 18.51 19.31
N PHE A 197 -8.79 17.19 19.17
CA PHE A 197 -10.02 16.51 18.77
C PHE A 197 -10.40 15.42 19.78
N ASP A 198 -11.70 15.27 19.99
CA ASP A 198 -12.29 14.22 20.81
C ASP A 198 -12.49 12.94 19.98
N MET A 199 -11.88 11.84 20.43
CA MET A 199 -11.88 10.55 19.74
C MET A 199 -13.05 9.63 20.15
N GLU A 200 -13.83 9.98 21.18
CA GLU A 200 -14.85 9.09 21.76
C GLU A 200 -15.98 8.72 20.77
N THR A 201 -16.20 9.56 19.75
CA THR A 201 -17.28 9.39 18.76
C THR A 201 -16.86 8.68 17.47
N TYR A 202 -15.62 8.20 17.38
CA TYR A 202 -15.11 7.65 16.12
C TYR A 202 -15.67 6.26 15.79
N SER A 203 -15.97 6.06 14.51
CA SER A 203 -16.34 4.75 13.97
C SER A 203 -15.21 3.74 14.11
N ASP A 204 -15.54 2.44 14.08
CA ASP A 204 -14.55 1.36 14.14
C ASP A 204 -13.47 1.50 13.07
N ASP A 205 -13.84 1.94 11.86
CA ASP A 205 -12.92 2.15 10.74
C ASP A 205 -11.86 3.21 11.09
N LYS A 206 -12.28 4.33 11.69
CA LYS A 206 -11.36 5.38 12.15
C LYS A 206 -10.47 4.88 13.29
N LYS A 207 -11.02 4.10 14.23
CA LYS A 207 -10.27 3.48 15.33
C LYS A 207 -9.21 2.50 14.82
N ILE A 208 -9.55 1.66 13.83
CA ILE A 208 -8.62 0.77 13.13
C ILE A 208 -7.47 1.58 12.53
N TYR A 209 -7.77 2.65 11.81
CA TYR A 209 -6.74 3.51 11.21
C TYR A 209 -5.81 4.13 12.26
N ILE A 210 -6.38 4.68 13.33
CA ILE A 210 -5.62 5.25 14.45
C ILE A 210 -4.72 4.20 15.10
N SER A 211 -5.18 2.96 15.26
CA SER A 211 -4.37 1.91 15.87
C SER A 211 -3.07 1.63 15.10
N ILE A 212 -3.10 1.68 13.76
CA ILE A 212 -1.90 1.53 12.94
C ILE A 212 -1.07 2.81 12.98
N PHE A 213 -1.71 3.97 12.91
CA PHE A 213 -1.05 5.26 13.02
C PHE A 213 -0.22 5.40 14.30
N GLU A 214 -0.79 5.10 15.47
CA GLU A 214 -0.06 5.16 16.75
C GLU A 214 1.10 4.15 16.78
N LYS A 215 0.89 2.91 16.31
CA LYS A 215 1.98 1.92 16.21
C LYS A 215 3.17 2.42 15.38
N VAL A 216 2.91 3.19 14.32
CA VAL A 216 3.98 3.80 13.51
C VAL A 216 4.71 4.89 14.27
N LEU A 217 3.98 5.76 14.97
CA LEU A 217 4.58 6.84 15.76
C LEU A 217 5.37 6.33 16.96
N GLU A 218 4.97 5.21 17.56
CA GLU A 218 5.75 4.52 18.59
C GLU A 218 7.08 3.96 18.06
N ARG A 219 7.10 3.50 16.81
CA ARG A 219 8.30 2.92 16.16
C ARG A 219 9.26 4.00 15.64
N TYR A 220 8.73 5.14 15.22
CA TYR A 220 9.48 6.16 14.48
C TYR A 220 9.24 7.56 15.05
N ASN A 221 10.33 8.24 15.42
CA ASN A 221 10.28 9.63 15.84
C ASN A 221 10.20 10.56 14.61
N LEU A 222 8.98 10.80 14.11
CA LEU A 222 8.75 11.60 12.91
C LEU A 222 8.66 13.09 13.25
N LYS A 223 9.53 13.91 12.62
CA LYS A 223 9.62 15.36 12.90
C LYS A 223 8.31 16.13 12.79
N ASN A 224 7.41 15.73 11.89
CA ASN A 224 6.14 16.42 11.62
C ASN A 224 4.92 15.73 12.27
N GLU A 225 5.12 14.91 13.31
CA GLU A 225 4.06 14.15 13.98
C GLU A 225 2.79 14.98 14.27
N ASN A 226 2.94 16.14 14.92
CA ASN A 226 1.81 17.01 15.26
C ASN A 226 1.00 17.43 14.03
N LYS A 227 1.68 17.67 12.91
CA LYS A 227 1.02 18.05 11.66
C LYS A 227 0.29 16.86 11.03
N PHE A 228 0.87 15.66 11.09
CA PHE A 228 0.20 14.43 10.66
C PHE A 228 -1.06 14.14 11.47
N ARG A 229 -1.02 14.33 12.80
CA ARG A 229 -2.19 14.21 13.68
C ARG A 229 -3.27 15.22 13.28
N ALA A 230 -2.91 16.49 13.16
CA ALA A 230 -3.84 17.55 12.79
C ALA A 230 -4.51 17.30 11.43
N SER A 231 -3.75 16.88 10.41
CA SER A 231 -4.31 16.58 9.09
C SER A 231 -5.23 15.37 9.12
N LEU A 232 -4.83 14.29 9.81
CA LEU A 232 -5.64 13.08 9.96
C LEU A 232 -7.01 13.41 10.57
N TYR A 233 -7.02 14.19 11.64
CA TYR A 233 -8.27 14.57 12.30
C TYR A 233 -9.16 15.44 11.42
N LYS A 234 -8.59 16.39 10.66
CA LYS A 234 -9.34 17.17 9.67
C LYS A 234 -9.94 16.29 8.57
N TYR A 235 -9.24 15.24 8.13
CA TYR A 235 -9.84 14.25 7.22
C TYR A 235 -10.97 13.46 7.88
N PHE A 236 -10.87 13.18 9.18
CA PHE A 236 -11.86 12.43 9.96
C PHE A 236 -13.08 13.25 10.38
N GLU A 237 -13.14 14.55 10.08
CA GLU A 237 -14.40 15.29 10.08
C GLU A 237 -15.39 14.71 9.04
N LYS A 238 -14.87 14.06 8.00
CA LYS A 238 -15.66 13.35 6.99
C LYS A 238 -15.83 11.87 7.35
N ASP A 239 -16.79 11.22 6.70
CA ASP A 239 -16.94 9.77 6.79
C ASP A 239 -15.73 9.06 6.19
N PHE A 240 -15.26 8.06 6.91
CA PHE A 240 -14.14 7.20 6.54
C PHE A 240 -14.62 5.75 6.63
N THR A 241 -14.47 5.02 5.53
CA THR A 241 -14.87 3.62 5.43
C THR A 241 -13.76 2.78 4.84
N LEU A 242 -13.52 1.64 5.47
CA LEU A 242 -12.61 0.62 4.95
C LEU A 242 -13.37 -0.31 4.00
N ASN A 243 -12.63 -0.92 3.07
CA ASN A 243 -13.08 -2.08 2.34
C ASN A 243 -13.61 -3.15 3.33
N GLN A 244 -14.77 -3.73 3.02
CA GLN A 244 -15.47 -4.63 3.94
C GLN A 244 -14.65 -5.86 4.33
N ASP A 245 -13.96 -6.50 3.37
CA ASP A 245 -13.14 -7.69 3.66
C ASP A 245 -11.99 -7.33 4.60
N LEU A 246 -11.34 -6.18 4.35
CA LEU A 246 -10.25 -5.68 5.19
C LEU A 246 -10.74 -5.32 6.59
N LYS A 247 -11.90 -4.64 6.68
CA LYS A 247 -12.52 -4.30 7.97
C LYS A 247 -12.79 -5.55 8.79
N ASN A 248 -13.41 -6.57 8.19
CA ASN A 248 -13.76 -7.82 8.89
C ASN A 248 -12.52 -8.47 9.51
N ILE A 249 -11.45 -8.64 8.73
CA ILE A 249 -10.20 -9.25 9.22
C ILE A 249 -9.53 -8.41 10.31
N LEU A 250 -9.55 -7.09 10.19
CA LEU A 250 -8.92 -6.22 11.18
C LEU A 250 -9.70 -6.18 12.49
N MET A 251 -11.03 -6.21 12.43
CA MET A 251 -11.88 -6.29 13.62
C MET A 251 -11.64 -7.60 14.39
N GLU A 252 -11.50 -8.73 13.69
CA GLU A 252 -11.16 -10.02 14.32
C GLU A 252 -9.82 -10.00 15.06
N LYS A 253 -8.88 -9.13 14.65
CA LYS A 253 -7.55 -9.00 15.28
C LYS A 253 -7.44 -7.87 16.32
N MET A 254 -8.45 -7.02 16.43
CA MET A 254 -8.49 -5.93 17.41
C MET A 254 -9.22 -6.30 18.70
N ILE A 255 -9.88 -7.47 18.73
CA ILE A 255 -10.39 -8.15 19.92
C ILE A 255 -9.27 -9.06 20.46
#